data_AF-A0A3A5WJ12-F1
#
_entry.id   AF-A0A3A5WJ12-F1
#
_cell.length_a   1.000
_cell.length_b   1.000
_cell.length_c   1.000
_cell.angle_alpha   90.00
_cell.angle_beta   90.00
_cell.angle_gamma   90.00
#
_symmetry.space_group_name_H-M   'P 1'
#
loop_
_entity.id
_entity.type
_entity.pdbx_description
1 polymer ?
#
loop_
_entity_poly.entity_id
_entity_poly.type
_entity_poly.pdbx_seq_one_letter_code
_entity_poly.pdbx_strand_id
1 'polypeptide(L)'
;MDIHELARQNQQSAWKVLEDTCIIEAWERIGATVHLVGSLRTGLLAKSRDIDIHIYTDRLDVGESFSVIRELAERLPLQEIQYRNLIHTEEECMEWHALYKDREQNTWKFDMIHIRKGSRYDGVVEKVTAAIAERLTPEIRKTILQIKFDVPDGVTIPGIEIYHAVFTGGVRTYKELEEWRKTNQLADSLGWLP
;
A
#
# COMPACT_ATOMS: atom_id res chain seq x y z
N MET A 1 5.06 -24.01 0.80
CA MET A 1 4.39 -23.18 1.82
C MET A 1 2.99 -22.87 1.30
N ASP A 2 1.96 -23.04 2.12
CA ASP A 2 0.60 -22.65 1.71
C ASP A 2 0.53 -21.13 1.55
N ILE A 3 -0.03 -20.65 0.44
CA ILE A 3 -0.09 -19.22 0.12
C ILE A 3 -0.94 -18.44 1.14
N HIS A 4 -1.96 -19.07 1.71
CA HIS A 4 -2.76 -18.46 2.77
C HIS A 4 -2.00 -18.34 4.08
N GLU A 5 -1.19 -19.35 4.40
CA GLU A 5 -0.30 -19.32 5.56
C GLU A 5 0.72 -18.21 5.42
N LEU A 6 1.39 -18.12 4.26
CA LEU A 6 2.35 -17.06 3.96
C LEU A 6 1.72 -15.68 4.10
N ALA A 7 0.55 -15.46 3.48
CA ALA A 7 -0.13 -14.17 3.53
C ALA A 7 -0.51 -13.77 4.96
N ARG A 8 -0.96 -14.73 5.77
CA ARG A 8 -1.31 -14.50 7.17
C ARG A 8 -0.08 -14.17 8.02
N GLN A 9 1.01 -14.90 7.84
CA GLN A 9 2.29 -14.64 8.52
C GLN A 9 2.83 -13.25 8.15
N ASN A 10 2.86 -12.92 6.86
CA ASN A 10 3.28 -11.59 6.41
C ASN A 10 2.38 -10.48 6.97
N GLN A 11 1.06 -10.72 7.05
CA GLN A 11 0.15 -9.76 7.66
C GLN A 11 0.45 -9.55 9.15
N GLN A 12 0.67 -10.63 9.92
CA GLN A 12 1.03 -10.54 11.33
C GLN A 12 2.36 -9.82 11.53
N SER A 13 3.37 -10.12 10.71
CA SER A 13 4.65 -9.42 10.76
C SER A 13 4.52 -7.94 10.42
N ALA A 14 3.69 -7.57 9.45
CA ALA A 14 3.44 -6.18 9.09
C ALA A 14 2.80 -5.39 10.25
N TRP A 15 1.85 -5.99 10.97
CA TRP A 15 1.27 -5.38 12.17
C TRP A 15 2.31 -5.18 13.26
N LYS A 16 3.16 -6.19 13.50
CA LYS A 16 4.26 -6.07 14.45
C LYS A 16 5.26 -4.98 14.05
N VAL A 17 5.56 -4.84 12.76
CA VAL A 17 6.42 -3.75 12.26
C VAL A 17 5.78 -2.40 12.54
N LEU A 18 4.48 -2.22 12.33
CA LEU A 18 3.79 -0.98 12.68
C LEU A 18 3.87 -0.68 14.18
N GLU A 19 3.63 -1.67 15.03
CA GLU A 19 3.76 -1.54 16.49
C GLU A 19 5.19 -1.20 16.93
N ASP A 20 6.18 -1.94 16.46
CA ASP A 20 7.59 -1.78 16.83
C ASP A 20 8.17 -0.44 16.33
N THR A 21 7.69 0.05 15.19
CA THR A 21 8.16 1.32 14.61
C THR A 21 7.42 2.53 15.15
N CYS A 22 6.24 2.38 15.74
CA CYS A 22 5.38 3.49 16.17
C CYS A 22 5.22 4.57 15.07
N ILE A 23 5.15 4.15 13.81
CA ILE A 23 5.14 5.05 12.66
C ILE A 23 3.82 5.82 12.58
N ILE A 24 2.72 5.18 12.96
CA ILE A 24 1.38 5.78 13.00
C ILE A 24 1.36 6.91 14.03
N GLU A 25 1.85 6.64 15.23
CA GLU A 25 1.91 7.58 16.35
C GLU A 25 2.84 8.77 16.06
N ALA A 26 3.85 8.59 15.22
CA ALA A 26 4.71 9.69 14.76
C ALA A 26 3.95 10.70 13.90
N TRP A 27 3.09 10.22 13.00
CA TRP A 27 2.21 11.08 12.20
C TRP A 27 1.07 11.67 13.03
N GLU A 28 0.45 10.88 13.92
CA GLU A 28 -0.64 11.37 14.78
C GLU A 28 -0.19 12.50 15.72
N ARG A 29 1.08 12.53 16.12
CA ARG A 29 1.64 13.61 16.96
C ARG A 29 1.66 14.99 16.29
N ILE A 30 1.66 15.05 14.96
CA ILE A 30 1.48 16.32 14.22
C ILE A 30 0.00 16.61 13.91
N GLY A 31 -0.93 15.88 14.53
CA GLY A 31 -2.37 16.02 14.33
C GLY A 31 -2.89 15.35 13.06
N ALA A 32 -2.09 14.47 12.44
CA ALA A 32 -2.54 13.74 11.27
C ALA A 32 -3.51 12.61 11.63
N THR A 33 -4.46 12.33 10.74
CA THR A 33 -5.27 11.12 10.76
C THR A 33 -4.62 10.08 9.85
N VAL A 34 -4.41 8.86 10.34
CA VAL A 34 -3.70 7.82 9.59
C VAL A 34 -4.63 6.67 9.24
N HIS A 35 -4.55 6.21 7.99
CA HIS A 35 -5.32 5.09 7.46
C HIS A 35 -4.40 4.07 6.79
N LEU A 36 -4.54 2.81 7.20
CA LEU A 36 -3.86 1.69 6.54
C LEU A 36 -4.72 1.19 5.39
N VAL A 37 -4.14 1.16 4.20
CA VAL A 37 -4.85 0.81 2.96
C VAL A 37 -4.18 -0.37 2.25
N GLY A 38 -4.69 -0.72 1.07
CA GLY A 38 -4.02 -1.65 0.18
C GLY A 38 -3.93 -3.10 0.70
N SER A 39 -2.77 -3.73 0.46
CA SER A 39 -2.61 -5.18 0.62
C SER A 39 -2.64 -5.62 2.08
N LEU A 40 -2.06 -4.81 2.99
CA LEU A 40 -2.09 -5.09 4.42
C LEU A 40 -3.52 -5.13 4.94
N ARG A 41 -4.32 -4.10 4.64
CA ARG A 41 -5.70 -3.97 5.13
C ARG A 41 -6.62 -5.07 4.62
N THR A 42 -6.41 -5.52 3.38
CA THR A 42 -7.22 -6.55 2.72
C THR A 42 -6.75 -7.97 3.00
N GLY A 43 -5.58 -8.19 3.61
CA GLY A 43 -4.99 -9.52 3.82
C GLY A 43 -4.50 -10.16 2.52
N LEU A 44 -3.98 -9.33 1.62
CA LEU A 44 -3.48 -9.69 0.29
C LEU A 44 -1.95 -9.47 0.16
N LEU A 45 -1.24 -9.42 1.29
CA LEU A 45 0.22 -9.43 1.30
C LEU A 45 0.74 -10.79 0.83
N ALA A 46 1.62 -10.79 -0.17
CA ALA A 46 2.15 -11.99 -0.79
C ALA A 46 3.69 -11.95 -0.75
N LYS A 47 4.37 -11.80 -1.90
CA LYS A 47 5.83 -11.65 -1.95
C LYS A 47 6.31 -10.29 -1.45
N SER A 48 5.67 -9.21 -1.89
CA SER A 48 6.04 -7.84 -1.51
C SER A 48 5.60 -7.52 -0.08
N ARG A 49 6.47 -6.83 0.65
CA ARG A 49 6.31 -6.42 2.05
C ARG A 49 6.08 -4.90 2.12
N ASP A 50 5.10 -4.46 1.35
CA ASP A 50 4.73 -3.05 1.25
C ASP A 50 3.60 -2.75 2.23
N ILE A 51 3.77 -1.68 3.02
CA ILE A 51 2.78 -1.18 3.96
C ILE A 51 2.34 0.20 3.45
N ASP A 52 1.13 0.21 2.88
CA ASP A 52 0.50 1.41 2.33
C ASP A 52 -0.19 2.21 3.45
N ILE A 53 0.24 3.46 3.64
CA ILE A 53 -0.21 4.35 4.72
C ILE A 53 -0.67 5.66 4.12
N HIS A 54 -1.94 6.00 4.32
CA HIS A 54 -2.47 7.31 3.99
C HIS A 54 -2.52 8.19 5.24
N ILE A 55 -2.06 9.43 5.10
CA ILE A 55 -1.88 10.38 6.19
C ILE A 55 -2.63 11.65 5.81
N TYR A 56 -3.46 12.17 6.71
CA TYR A 56 -4.37 13.27 6.42
C TYR A 56 -4.22 14.43 7.40
N THR A 57 -3.99 15.62 6.88
CA THR A 57 -3.98 16.89 7.64
C THR A 57 -4.78 17.96 6.91
N ASP A 58 -5.25 18.99 7.62
CA ASP A 58 -6.01 20.09 7.00
C ASP A 58 -5.15 20.94 6.05
N ARG A 59 -3.84 20.98 6.29
CA ARG A 59 -2.83 21.67 5.47
C ARG A 59 -1.63 20.75 5.23
N LEU A 60 -0.96 20.93 4.10
CA LEU A 60 0.30 20.25 3.80
C LEU A 60 1.46 21.18 4.16
N ASP A 61 2.03 20.96 5.34
CA ASP A 61 3.24 21.65 5.78
C ASP A 61 4.45 20.74 5.57
N VAL A 62 5.35 21.16 4.69
CA VAL A 62 6.57 20.42 4.36
C VAL A 62 7.45 20.26 5.60
N GLY A 63 7.59 21.28 6.43
CA GLY A 63 8.43 21.25 7.63
C GLY A 63 7.92 20.26 8.67
N GLU A 64 6.61 20.26 8.94
CA GLU A 64 5.97 19.30 9.84
C GLU A 64 6.12 17.86 9.31
N SER A 65 5.88 17.65 8.01
CA SER A 65 6.02 16.33 7.37
C SER A 65 7.46 15.80 7.42
N PHE A 66 8.45 16.63 7.07
CA PHE A 66 9.88 16.30 7.22
C PHE A 66 10.28 16.03 8.67
N SER A 67 9.67 16.71 9.64
CA SER A 67 10.00 16.52 11.06
C SER A 67 9.67 15.11 11.54
N VAL A 68 8.57 14.52 11.06
CA VAL A 68 8.18 13.13 11.33
C VAL A 68 9.18 12.17 10.71
N ILE A 69 9.52 12.38 9.43
CA ILE A 69 10.48 11.53 8.71
C ILE A 69 11.88 11.59 9.33
N ARG A 70 12.33 12.78 9.75
CA ARG A 70 13.60 12.94 10.49
C ARG A 70 13.61 12.10 11.76
N GLU A 71 12.56 12.19 12.57
CA GLU A 71 12.46 11.43 13.81
C GLU A 71 12.49 9.91 13.54
N LEU A 72 11.75 9.45 12.53
CA LEU A 72 11.76 8.04 12.13
C LEU A 72 13.16 7.59 11.67
N ALA A 73 13.86 8.42 10.89
CA ALA A 73 15.21 8.13 10.42
C ALA A 73 16.25 8.10 11.56
N GLU A 74 16.08 8.90 12.60
CA GLU A 74 16.95 8.90 13.79
C GLU A 74 16.75 7.66 14.66
N ARG A 75 15.51 7.15 14.73
CA ARG A 75 15.14 6.04 15.62
C ARG A 75 15.18 4.67 14.96
N LEU A 76 14.98 4.59 13.64
CA LEU A 76 14.80 3.34 12.92
C LEU A 76 15.95 3.08 11.93
N PRO A 77 16.34 1.82 11.69
CA PRO A 77 17.29 1.43 10.65
C PRO A 77 16.71 1.56 9.23
N LEU A 78 16.35 2.78 8.82
CA LEU A 78 15.92 3.10 7.45
C LEU A 78 17.13 3.04 6.52
N GLN A 79 17.03 2.24 5.46
CA GLN A 79 18.07 2.07 4.43
C GLN A 79 17.96 3.14 3.34
N GLU A 80 16.74 3.59 3.06
CA GLU A 80 16.44 4.54 2.00
C GLU A 80 15.20 5.34 2.35
N ILE A 81 15.17 6.62 1.96
CA ILE A 81 14.01 7.50 2.06
C ILE A 81 13.92 8.30 0.76
N GLN A 82 12.75 8.30 0.14
CA GLN A 82 12.43 9.10 -1.04
C GLN A 82 11.29 10.07 -0.69
N TYR A 83 11.38 11.28 -1.25
CA TYR A 83 10.38 12.34 -1.09
C TYR A 83 9.91 12.82 -2.46
N ARG A 84 8.61 12.99 -2.61
CA ARG A 84 8.01 13.67 -3.76
C ARG A 84 7.07 14.76 -3.31
N ASN A 85 7.27 15.96 -3.84
CA ASN A 85 6.40 17.10 -3.58
C ASN A 85 5.35 17.23 -4.68
N LEU A 86 4.09 16.94 -4.35
CA LEU A 86 2.93 17.05 -5.24
C LEU A 86 1.88 18.01 -4.68
N ILE A 87 2.27 18.93 -3.80
CA ILE A 87 1.34 19.86 -3.15
C ILE A 87 0.65 20.77 -4.17
N HIS A 88 1.35 21.13 -5.25
CA HIS A 88 0.87 22.06 -6.28
C HIS A 88 0.34 21.36 -7.54
N THR A 89 0.10 20.05 -7.46
CA THR A 89 -0.55 19.29 -8.52
C THR A 89 -2.00 18.99 -8.13
N GLU A 90 -2.74 18.30 -9.00
CA GLU A 90 -4.12 17.92 -8.72
C GLU A 90 -4.25 16.95 -7.54
N GLU A 91 -3.19 16.18 -7.27
CA GLU A 91 -3.15 15.21 -6.19
C GLU A 91 -3.18 15.87 -4.80
N GLU A 92 -2.66 17.10 -4.67
CA GLU A 92 -2.51 17.83 -3.41
C GLU A 92 -1.98 16.92 -2.28
N CYS A 93 -0.77 16.40 -2.47
CA CYS A 93 -0.14 15.48 -1.51
C CYS A 93 1.39 15.59 -1.46
N MET A 94 2.00 14.90 -0.49
CA MET A 94 3.42 14.59 -0.44
C MET A 94 3.59 13.08 -0.35
N GLU A 95 4.51 12.52 -1.12
CA GLU A 95 4.81 11.08 -1.08
C GLU A 95 6.12 10.84 -0.33
N TRP A 96 6.09 9.86 0.55
CA TRP A 96 7.23 9.38 1.32
C TRP A 96 7.37 7.89 1.15
N HIS A 97 8.50 7.44 0.61
CA HIS A 97 8.81 6.03 0.48
C HIS A 97 10.03 5.71 1.34
N ALA A 98 9.92 4.75 2.25
CA ALA A 98 11.04 4.37 3.10
C ALA A 98 11.28 2.85 3.06
N LEU A 99 12.54 2.45 2.93
CA LEU A 99 12.97 1.06 3.10
C LEU A 99 13.43 0.85 4.53
N TYR A 100 12.74 0.01 5.28
CA TYR A 100 13.03 -0.33 6.67
C TYR A 100 13.53 -1.76 6.79
N LYS A 101 14.58 -1.98 7.58
CA LYS A 101 15.08 -3.32 7.89
C LYS A 101 14.66 -3.73 9.29
N ASP A 102 13.85 -4.77 9.40
CA ASP A 102 13.40 -5.28 10.70
C ASP A 102 14.51 -6.06 11.44
N ARG A 103 14.22 -6.48 12.68
CA ARG A 103 15.14 -7.25 13.52
C ARG A 103 15.52 -8.61 12.92
N GLU A 104 14.64 -9.19 12.10
CA GLU A 104 14.85 -10.46 11.40
C GLU A 104 15.56 -10.28 10.05
N GLN A 105 16.05 -9.06 9.75
CA GLN A 105 16.72 -8.69 8.51
C GLN A 105 15.81 -8.72 7.27
N ASN A 106 14.49 -8.74 7.44
CA ASN A 106 13.55 -8.52 6.35
C ASN A 106 13.49 -7.04 5.99
N THR A 107 13.42 -6.77 4.68
CA THR A 107 13.16 -5.43 4.17
C THR A 107 11.64 -5.22 4.02
N TRP A 108 11.17 -4.12 4.58
CA TRP A 108 9.80 -3.62 4.47
C TRP A 108 9.83 -2.27 3.75
N LYS A 109 8.81 -2.00 2.95
CA LYS A 109 8.60 -0.71 2.31
C LYS A 109 7.43 -0.01 3.00
N PHE A 110 7.67 1.19 3.50
CA PHE A 110 6.59 2.08 3.93
C PHE A 110 6.27 3.01 2.76
N ASP A 111 5.07 2.88 2.22
CA ASP A 111 4.53 3.75 1.18
C ASP A 111 3.52 4.70 1.84
N MET A 112 3.99 5.90 2.16
CA MET A 112 3.26 6.90 2.93
C MET A 112 2.83 8.05 2.04
N ILE A 113 1.53 8.27 1.89
CA ILE A 113 0.96 9.36 1.10
C ILE A 113 0.29 10.36 2.04
N HIS A 114 0.87 11.55 2.16
CA HIS A 114 0.37 12.64 3.00
C HIS A 114 -0.52 13.56 2.18
N ILE A 115 -1.84 13.44 2.37
CA ILE A 115 -2.90 14.03 1.56
C ILE A 115 -3.57 15.17 2.33
N ARG A 116 -3.92 16.25 1.64
CA ARG A 116 -4.73 17.33 2.22
C ARG A 116 -6.17 16.86 2.42
N LYS A 117 -6.72 17.02 3.62
CA LYS A 117 -8.15 16.78 3.89
C LYS A 117 -9.03 17.65 2.99
N GLY A 118 -10.07 17.04 2.43
CA GLY A 118 -10.96 17.66 1.46
C GLY A 118 -10.34 17.92 0.08
N SER A 119 -9.19 17.33 -0.25
CA SER A 119 -8.68 17.31 -1.64
C SER A 119 -9.43 16.29 -2.50
N ARG A 120 -9.13 16.27 -3.80
CA ARG A 120 -9.75 15.36 -4.77
C ARG A 120 -9.67 13.88 -4.36
N TYR A 121 -8.58 13.47 -3.70
CA TYR A 121 -8.31 12.07 -3.37
C TYR A 121 -8.56 11.70 -1.90
N ASP A 122 -9.16 12.59 -1.11
CA ASP A 122 -9.52 12.31 0.27
C ASP A 122 -10.50 11.11 0.38
N GLY A 123 -10.08 10.07 1.10
CA GLY A 123 -10.86 8.86 1.34
C GLY A 123 -11.08 7.98 0.11
N VAL A 124 -10.48 8.26 -1.05
CA VAL A 124 -10.73 7.53 -2.30
C VAL A 124 -10.18 6.11 -2.20
N VAL A 125 -8.92 5.93 -1.82
CA VAL A 125 -8.28 4.61 -1.74
C VAL A 125 -8.86 3.77 -0.61
N GLU A 126 -9.29 4.40 0.47
CA GLU A 126 -9.99 3.77 1.59
C GLU A 126 -11.31 3.13 1.12
N LYS A 127 -12.09 3.86 0.31
CA LYS A 127 -13.33 3.34 -0.29
C LYS A 127 -13.06 2.16 -1.21
N VAL A 128 -12.04 2.26 -2.06
CA VAL A 128 -11.62 1.16 -2.95
C VAL A 128 -11.18 -0.06 -2.14
N THR A 129 -10.35 0.14 -1.12
CA THR A 129 -9.86 -0.90 -0.21
C THR A 129 -11.01 -1.59 0.53
N ALA A 130 -11.99 -0.81 1.02
CA ALA A 130 -13.18 -1.35 1.67
C ALA A 130 -14.04 -2.17 0.70
N ALA A 131 -14.31 -1.65 -0.50
CA ALA A 131 -15.08 -2.33 -1.53
C ALA A 131 -14.44 -3.66 -1.97
N ILE A 132 -13.10 -3.70 -2.05
CA ILE A 132 -12.35 -4.94 -2.29
C ILE A 132 -12.56 -5.90 -1.12
N ALA A 133 -12.35 -5.45 0.12
CA ALA A 133 -12.45 -6.29 1.30
C ALA A 133 -13.85 -6.93 1.45
N GLU A 134 -14.92 -6.18 1.16
CA GLU A 134 -16.30 -6.65 1.21
C GLU A 134 -16.61 -7.77 0.19
N ARG A 135 -15.98 -7.72 -0.99
CA ARG A 135 -16.20 -8.69 -2.07
C ARG A 135 -15.18 -9.83 -2.10
N LEU A 136 -14.22 -9.84 -1.17
CA LEU A 136 -13.09 -10.76 -1.17
C LEU A 136 -13.46 -12.13 -0.59
N THR A 137 -14.00 -13.03 -1.42
CA THR A 137 -14.25 -14.43 -1.03
C THR A 137 -12.93 -15.20 -0.82
N PRO A 138 -12.94 -16.36 -0.12
CA PRO A 138 -11.75 -17.21 0.02
C PRO A 138 -11.12 -17.61 -1.31
N GLU A 139 -11.94 -17.88 -2.33
CA GLU A 139 -11.51 -18.26 -3.68
C GLU A 139 -10.84 -17.09 -4.39
N ILE A 140 -11.47 -15.91 -4.39
CA ILE A 140 -10.90 -14.69 -4.99
C ILE A 140 -9.60 -14.32 -4.29
N ARG A 141 -9.57 -14.39 -2.95
CA ARG A 141 -8.35 -14.16 -2.16
C ARG A 141 -7.23 -15.10 -2.59
N LYS A 142 -7.51 -16.39 -2.70
CA LYS A 142 -6.53 -17.39 -3.14
C LYS A 142 -5.99 -17.06 -4.53
N THR A 143 -6.89 -16.75 -5.47
CA THR A 143 -6.51 -16.38 -6.83
C THR A 143 -5.60 -15.15 -6.87
N ILE A 144 -5.98 -14.07 -6.18
CA ILE A 144 -5.17 -12.85 -6.12
C ILE A 144 -3.79 -13.12 -5.51
N LEU A 145 -3.75 -13.83 -4.39
CA LEU A 145 -2.49 -14.17 -3.71
C LEU A 145 -1.60 -15.05 -4.58
N GLN A 146 -2.19 -16.03 -5.29
CA GLN A 146 -1.46 -16.90 -6.20
C GLN A 146 -0.87 -16.10 -7.36
N ILE A 147 -1.67 -15.23 -8.00
CA ILE A 147 -1.19 -14.35 -9.08
C ILE A 147 -0.03 -13.47 -8.58
N LYS A 148 -0.19 -12.82 -7.41
CA LYS A 148 0.88 -12.01 -6.80
C LYS A 148 2.15 -12.80 -6.51
N PHE A 149 2.02 -14.06 -6.12
CA PHE A 149 3.16 -14.95 -5.90
C PHE A 149 3.82 -15.39 -7.20
N ASP A 150 3.03 -15.62 -8.24
CA ASP A 150 3.52 -16.07 -9.54
C ASP A 150 4.16 -14.95 -10.37
N VAL A 151 3.98 -13.67 -9.99
CA VAL A 151 4.74 -12.56 -10.57
C VAL A 151 6.25 -12.84 -10.45
N PRO A 152 7.00 -12.82 -11.56
CA PRO A 152 8.45 -13.03 -11.54
C PRO A 152 9.18 -11.95 -10.74
N ASP A 153 10.28 -12.34 -10.11
CA ASP A 153 11.09 -11.40 -9.35
C ASP A 153 11.66 -10.31 -10.29
N GLY A 154 11.63 -9.05 -9.84
CA GLY A 154 12.02 -7.89 -10.65
C GLY A 154 10.91 -7.32 -11.55
N VAL A 155 9.74 -7.97 -11.63
CA VAL A 155 8.56 -7.41 -12.30
C VAL A 155 7.66 -6.73 -11.28
N THR A 156 7.39 -5.45 -11.47
CA THR A 156 6.46 -4.69 -10.63
C THR A 156 5.12 -4.53 -11.34
N ILE A 157 4.04 -5.01 -10.72
CA ILE A 157 2.66 -4.83 -11.18
C ILE A 157 1.88 -4.16 -10.04
N PRO A 158 1.22 -3.01 -10.27
CA PRO A 158 0.37 -2.38 -9.28
C PRO A 158 -0.72 -3.36 -8.79
N GLY A 159 -0.89 -3.49 -7.47
CA GLY A 159 -1.85 -4.43 -6.90
C GLY A 159 -3.27 -4.21 -7.40
N ILE A 160 -3.65 -2.95 -7.62
CA ILE A 160 -4.95 -2.55 -8.15
C ILE A 160 -5.23 -3.14 -9.55
N GLU A 161 -4.21 -3.26 -10.41
CA GLU A 161 -4.36 -3.89 -11.73
C GLU A 161 -4.66 -5.39 -11.61
N ILE A 162 -4.02 -6.06 -10.64
CA ILE A 162 -4.31 -7.48 -10.35
C ILE A 162 -5.74 -7.63 -9.86
N TYR A 163 -6.17 -6.78 -8.93
CA TYR A 163 -7.53 -6.83 -8.39
C TYR A 163 -8.56 -6.59 -9.50
N HIS A 164 -8.36 -5.56 -10.31
CA HIS A 164 -9.21 -5.25 -11.45
C HIS A 164 -9.33 -6.44 -12.41
N ALA A 165 -8.21 -7.07 -12.77
CA ALA A 165 -8.21 -8.24 -13.65
C ALA A 165 -8.98 -9.44 -13.06
N VAL A 166 -8.85 -9.69 -11.76
CA VAL A 166 -9.54 -10.82 -11.11
C VAL A 166 -11.05 -10.53 -10.96
N PHE A 167 -11.42 -9.36 -10.46
CA PHE A 167 -12.82 -9.00 -10.21
C PHE A 167 -13.61 -8.76 -11.50
N THR A 168 -13.06 -7.98 -12.44
CA THR A 168 -13.73 -7.59 -13.69
C THR A 168 -13.48 -8.60 -14.80
N GLY A 169 -12.22 -9.01 -14.97
CA GLY A 169 -11.80 -9.87 -16.08
C GLY A 169 -11.93 -11.36 -15.81
N GLY A 170 -12.25 -11.76 -14.57
CA GLY A 170 -12.32 -13.17 -14.19
C GLY A 170 -10.98 -13.89 -14.30
N VAL A 171 -9.85 -13.15 -14.32
CA VAL A 171 -8.49 -13.68 -14.46
C VAL A 171 -8.14 -14.56 -13.26
N ARG A 172 -7.54 -15.72 -13.53
CA ARG A 172 -7.22 -16.73 -12.50
C ARG A 172 -5.75 -17.08 -12.39
N THR A 173 -4.94 -16.70 -13.38
CA THR A 173 -3.51 -17.05 -13.43
C THR A 173 -2.65 -15.86 -13.85
N TYR A 174 -1.35 -15.90 -13.52
CA TYR A 174 -0.41 -14.87 -13.96
C TYR A 174 -0.33 -14.75 -15.49
N LYS A 175 -0.37 -15.88 -16.21
CA LYS A 175 -0.38 -15.89 -17.68
C LYS A 175 -1.63 -15.19 -18.25
N GLU A 176 -2.80 -15.44 -17.67
CA GLU A 176 -4.03 -14.73 -18.05
C GLU A 176 -3.95 -13.24 -17.72
N LEU A 177 -3.33 -12.86 -16.60
CA LEU A 177 -3.08 -11.46 -16.26
C LEU A 177 -2.21 -10.77 -17.32
N GLU A 178 -1.12 -11.43 -17.76
CA GLU A 178 -0.25 -10.88 -18.80
C GLU A 178 -1.01 -10.62 -20.11
N GLU A 179 -1.89 -11.52 -20.52
CA GLU A 179 -2.73 -11.32 -21.71
C GLU A 179 -3.78 -10.23 -21.49
N TRP A 180 -4.45 -10.22 -20.32
CA TRP A 180 -5.47 -9.23 -19.98
C TRP A 180 -4.93 -7.79 -20.03
N ARG A 181 -3.72 -7.57 -19.50
CA ARG A 181 -3.08 -6.25 -19.42
C ARG A 181 -2.72 -5.65 -20.79
N LYS A 182 -2.61 -6.46 -21.85
CA LYS A 182 -2.32 -5.96 -23.21
C LYS A 182 -3.44 -5.12 -23.78
N THR A 183 -4.69 -5.41 -23.42
CA THR A 183 -5.89 -4.75 -23.99
C THR A 183 -6.75 -4.04 -22.94
N ASN A 184 -6.47 -4.22 -21.64
CA ASN A 184 -7.29 -3.69 -20.55
C ASN A 184 -6.45 -2.88 -19.55
N GLN A 185 -5.64 -1.93 -20.05
CA GLN A 185 -4.92 -1.01 -19.17
C GLN A 185 -5.90 -0.14 -18.39
N LEU A 186 -5.72 -0.09 -17.08
CA LEU A 186 -6.59 0.67 -16.19
C LEU A 186 -6.16 2.14 -16.21
N ALA A 187 -6.81 2.95 -17.05
CA ALA A 187 -6.45 4.36 -17.25
C ALA A 187 -6.68 5.24 -15.99
N ASP A 188 -7.72 4.94 -15.21
CA ASP A 188 -7.97 5.57 -13.91
C ASP A 188 -8.15 4.47 -12.86
N SER A 189 -7.07 4.18 -12.14
CA SER A 189 -7.06 3.15 -11.10
C SER A 189 -7.79 3.57 -9.82
N LEU A 190 -7.93 4.87 -9.58
CA LEU A 190 -8.57 5.43 -8.39
C LEU A 190 -10.08 5.56 -8.55
N GLY A 191 -10.57 5.62 -9.79
CA GLY A 191 -11.99 5.60 -10.12
C GLY A 191 -12.64 4.20 -10.16
N TRP A 192 -11.84 3.13 -10.09
CA TRP A 192 -12.35 1.76 -10.18
C TRP A 192 -12.86 1.22 -8.84
N LEU A 193 -14.00 0.52 -8.87
CA LEU A 193 -14.53 -0.28 -7.76
C LEU A 193 -14.87 -1.69 -8.25
N PRO A 194 -14.60 -2.74 -7.45
CA PRO A 194 -15.02 -4.11 -7.74
C PRO A 194 -16.54 -4.30 -7.58
#